data_AF-A0A529ZR39-F1
#
_entry.id   AF-A0A529ZR39-F1
#
_cell.length_a   1.000
_cell.length_b   1.000
_cell.length_c   1.000
_cell.angle_alpha   90.00
_cell.angle_beta   90.00
_cell.angle_gamma   90.00
#
_symmetry.space_group_name_H-M   'P 1'
#
loop_
_entity.id
_entity.type
_entity.pdbx_description
1 polymer ?
#
loop_
_entity_poly.entity_id
_entity_poly.type
_entity_poly.pdbx_seq_one_letter_code
_entity_poly.pdbx_strand_id
1 'polypeptide(L)'
;MQAYSTFGPLLIHALAQKLARCQGVRELDKIEQSLVRLVEETDVAAPDAEAMKEFAVELVVSTLRNAREHPDAKQDLEQIDERRTEGRSEDPDTLEEQLQSGLED
;
A
#
# COMPACT_ATOMS: atom_id res chain seq x y z
N MET A 1 7.15 -30.89 -10.11
CA MET A 1 6.89 -29.47 -9.76
C MET A 1 5.87 -29.31 -8.61
N GLN A 2 5.67 -30.33 -7.75
CA GLN A 2 4.67 -30.26 -6.67
C GLN A 2 4.93 -29.15 -5.64
N ALA A 3 6.20 -28.91 -5.30
CA ALA A 3 6.56 -27.89 -4.33
C ALA A 3 6.06 -26.49 -4.74
N TYR A 4 6.20 -26.12 -6.02
CA TYR A 4 5.76 -24.81 -6.50
C TYR A 4 4.23 -24.69 -6.50
N SER A 5 3.51 -25.70 -7.00
CA SER A 5 2.05 -25.69 -7.00
C SER A 5 1.45 -25.71 -5.57
N THR A 6 2.14 -26.32 -4.60
CA THR A 6 1.68 -26.38 -3.21
C THR A 6 2.04 -25.14 -2.41
N PHE A 7 3.28 -24.67 -2.48
CA PHE A 7 3.78 -23.59 -1.63
C PHE A 7 3.77 -22.22 -2.31
N GLY A 8 3.72 -22.14 -3.64
CA GLY A 8 3.73 -20.88 -4.39
C GLY A 8 2.64 -19.91 -3.94
N PRO A 9 1.35 -20.30 -3.97
CA PRO A 9 0.26 -19.44 -3.51
C PRO A 9 0.43 -19.01 -2.04
N LEU A 10 0.81 -19.95 -1.16
CA LEU A 10 1.03 -19.66 0.26
C LEU A 10 2.14 -18.62 0.47
N LEU A 11 3.26 -18.78 -0.22
CA LEU A 11 4.40 -17.86 -0.13
C LEU A 11 4.05 -16.48 -0.70
N ILE A 12 3.32 -16.41 -1.81
CA ILE A 12 2.87 -15.14 -2.40
C ILE A 12 1.96 -14.39 -1.42
N HIS A 13 0.97 -15.06 -0.82
CA HIS A 13 0.11 -14.43 0.18
C HIS A 13 0.89 -13.97 1.41
N ALA A 14 1.80 -14.79 1.94
CA ALA A 14 2.62 -14.43 3.09
C ALA A 14 3.55 -13.25 2.80
N LEU A 15 4.12 -13.18 1.59
CA LEU A 15 4.95 -12.07 1.14
C LEU A 15 4.13 -10.79 1.00
N ALA A 16 2.94 -10.85 0.38
CA ALA A 16 2.06 -9.70 0.26
C ALA A 16 1.66 -9.12 1.63
N GLN A 17 1.32 -9.98 2.60
CA GLN A 17 1.03 -9.54 3.97
C GLN A 17 2.25 -8.90 4.65
N LYS A 18 3.43 -9.51 4.53
CA LYS A 18 4.67 -8.93 5.10
C LYS A 18 4.99 -7.57 4.46
N LEU A 19 4.79 -7.45 3.16
CA LEU A 19 4.99 -6.21 2.44
C LEU A 19 4.01 -5.14 2.91
N ALA A 20 2.73 -5.49 3.08
CA ALA A 20 1.72 -4.57 3.60
C ALA A 20 1.95 -4.13 5.05
N ARG A 21 2.62 -4.94 5.87
CA ARG A 21 3.05 -4.53 7.22
C ARG A 21 4.18 -3.49 7.21
N CYS A 22 5.02 -3.49 6.18
CA CYS A 22 6.19 -2.62 6.10
C CYS A 22 5.94 -1.36 5.24
N GLN A 23 5.10 -1.51 4.22
CA GLN A 23 4.81 -0.50 3.21
C GLN A 23 3.40 0.03 3.39
N GLY A 24 3.23 1.33 3.13
CA GLY A 24 1.92 1.97 3.16
C GLY A 24 1.07 1.63 1.92
N VAL A 25 -0.22 1.95 1.97
CA VAL A 25 -1.21 1.62 0.93
C VAL A 25 -0.76 2.12 -0.44
N ARG A 26 -0.23 3.34 -0.50
CA ARG A 26 0.24 3.96 -1.76
C ARG A 26 1.35 3.17 -2.47
N GLU A 27 2.25 2.53 -1.72
CA GLU A 27 3.30 1.70 -2.32
C GLU A 27 2.77 0.35 -2.79
N LEU A 28 1.77 -0.20 -2.09
CA LEU A 28 1.10 -1.42 -2.53
C LEU A 28 0.34 -1.21 -3.84
N ASP A 29 -0.26 -0.03 -4.06
CA ASP A 29 -0.93 0.32 -5.31
C ASP A 29 0.03 0.34 -6.50
N LYS A 30 1.25 0.87 -6.31
CA LYS A 30 2.29 0.87 -7.36
C LYS A 30 2.70 -0.56 -7.71
N ILE A 31 2.80 -1.42 -6.70
CA ILE A 31 3.14 -2.84 -6.88
C ILE A 31 2.02 -3.55 -7.65
N GLU A 32 0.75 -3.29 -7.31
CA GLU A 32 -0.41 -3.81 -8.04
C GLU A 32 -0.32 -3.47 -9.52
N GLN A 33 -0.15 -2.19 -9.86
CA GLN A 33 -0.04 -1.72 -11.24
C GLN A 33 1.15 -2.37 -11.96
N SER A 34 2.30 -2.48 -11.29
CA SER A 34 3.49 -3.11 -11.86
C SER A 34 3.29 -4.60 -12.15
N LEU A 35 2.57 -5.32 -11.30
CA LEU A 35 2.30 -6.74 -11.47
C LEU A 35 1.21 -7.00 -12.52
N VAL A 36 0.16 -6.18 -12.57
CA VAL A 36 -0.85 -6.23 -13.64
C VAL A 36 -0.18 -6.01 -15.00
N ARG A 37 0.65 -4.97 -15.11
CA ARG A 37 1.41 -4.69 -16.34
C ARG A 37 2.32 -5.85 -16.73
N LEU A 38 3.01 -6.47 -15.77
CA LEU A 38 3.84 -7.65 -16.02
C LEU A 38 3.01 -8.80 -16.62
N VAL A 39 1.81 -9.07 -16.09
CA VAL A 39 0.92 -10.11 -16.62
C VAL A 39 0.48 -9.79 -18.05
N GLU A 40 0.08 -8.54 -18.31
CA GLU A 40 -0.35 -8.09 -19.62
C GLU A 40 0.77 -8.22 -20.67
N GLU A 41 1.99 -7.79 -20.33
CA GLU A 41 3.17 -7.81 -21.21
C GLU A 41 3.79 -9.20 -21.40
N THR A 42 3.48 -10.17 -20.54
CA THR A 42 4.04 -11.52 -20.64
C THR A 42 3.47 -12.27 -21.85
N ASP A 43 4.33 -12.77 -22.73
CA ASP A 43 3.90 -13.64 -23.83
C ASP A 43 3.65 -15.06 -23.33
N VAL A 44 2.44 -15.57 -23.54
CA VAL A 44 2.00 -16.89 -23.07
C VAL A 44 1.61 -17.73 -24.28
N ALA A 45 2.42 -18.73 -24.60
CA ALA A 45 2.19 -19.66 -25.69
C ALA A 45 1.18 -20.76 -25.29
N ALA A 46 -0.05 -20.37 -24.96
CA ALA A 46 -1.15 -21.27 -24.60
C ALA A 46 -2.44 -20.89 -25.35
N PRO A 47 -3.30 -21.86 -25.72
CA PRO A 47 -4.57 -21.59 -26.40
C PRO A 47 -5.53 -20.69 -25.62
N ASP A 48 -5.40 -20.68 -24.29
CA ASP A 48 -6.20 -19.97 -23.31
C ASP A 48 -5.44 -18.81 -22.65
N ALA A 49 -4.36 -18.32 -23.29
CA ALA A 49 -3.49 -17.27 -22.77
C ALA A 49 -4.22 -16.03 -22.23
N GLU A 50 -5.23 -15.52 -22.96
CA GLU A 50 -6.01 -14.35 -22.53
C GLU A 50 -6.78 -14.63 -21.23
N ALA A 51 -7.47 -15.77 -21.15
CA ALA A 51 -8.20 -16.15 -19.94
C ALA A 51 -7.24 -16.39 -18.75
N MET A 52 -6.06 -16.96 -19.01
CA MET A 52 -5.02 -17.12 -17.99
C MET A 52 -4.54 -15.76 -17.48
N LYS A 53 -4.38 -14.77 -18.36
CA LYS A 53 -3.97 -13.40 -17.99
C LYS A 53 -5.05 -12.69 -17.19
N GLU A 54 -6.31 -12.77 -17.60
CA GLU A 54 -7.44 -12.21 -16.84
C GLU A 54 -7.48 -12.76 -15.42
N PHE A 55 -7.37 -14.08 -15.28
CA PHE A 55 -7.34 -14.72 -13.97
C PHE A 55 -6.10 -14.33 -13.15
N ALA A 56 -4.93 -14.21 -13.78
CA ALA A 56 -3.72 -13.77 -13.09
C ALA A 56 -3.83 -12.32 -12.60
N VAL A 57 -4.47 -11.42 -13.37
CA VAL A 57 -4.78 -10.05 -12.93
C VAL A 57 -5.72 -10.07 -11.73
N GLU A 58 -6.78 -10.89 -11.76
CA GLU A 58 -7.70 -11.04 -10.62
C GLU A 58 -6.97 -11.55 -9.36
N LEU A 59 -6.06 -12.51 -9.51
CA LEU A 59 -5.24 -12.99 -8.40
C LEU A 59 -4.34 -11.90 -7.80
N VAL A 60 -3.75 -11.04 -8.63
CA VAL A 60 -2.94 -9.89 -8.18
C VAL A 60 -3.80 -8.92 -7.38
N VAL A 61 -4.93 -8.48 -7.95
CA VAL A 61 -5.82 -7.48 -7.34
C VAL A 61 -6.39 -8.00 -6.02
N SER A 62 -6.91 -9.24 -6.01
CA SER A 62 -7.49 -9.84 -4.80
C SER A 62 -6.44 -10.07 -3.70
N THR A 63 -5.24 -10.51 -4.05
CA THR A 63 -4.16 -10.74 -3.07
C THR A 63 -3.73 -9.44 -2.41
N LEU A 64 -3.53 -8.36 -3.18
CA LEU A 64 -3.09 -7.08 -2.64
C LEU A 64 -4.20 -6.34 -1.90
N ARG A 65 -5.46 -6.48 -2.35
CA ARG A 65 -6.63 -6.02 -1.58
C ARG A 65 -6.68 -6.68 -0.21
N ASN A 66 -6.60 -8.01 -0.15
CA ASN A 66 -6.63 -8.75 1.12
C ASN A 66 -5.44 -8.39 2.03
N ALA A 67 -4.27 -8.12 1.46
CA ALA A 67 -3.10 -7.69 2.22
C ALA A 67 -3.28 -6.27 2.81
N ARG A 68 -3.89 -5.34 2.06
CA ARG A 68 -4.22 -3.98 2.51
C ARG A 68 -5.29 -3.95 3.61
N GLU A 69 -6.29 -4.81 3.49
CA GLU A 69 -7.39 -4.93 4.47
C GLU A 69 -6.98 -5.70 5.75
N HIS A 70 -5.77 -6.26 5.81
CA HIS A 70 -5.29 -7.00 6.97
C HIS A 70 -5.06 -6.06 8.18
N PRO A 71 -5.45 -6.44 9.42
CA PRO A 71 -5.32 -5.57 10.60
C PRO A 71 -3.90 -5.07 10.87
N ASP A 72 -2.90 -5.89 10.56
CA ASP A 72 -1.48 -5.53 10.72
C ASP A 72 -0.91 -4.67 9.57
N ALA A 73 -1.70 -4.32 8.55
CA ALA A 73 -1.23 -3.51 7.44
C ALA A 73 -0.88 -2.09 7.90
N LYS A 74 0.26 -1.58 7.43
CA LYS A 74 0.72 -0.23 7.72
C LYS A 74 -0.23 0.76 7.07
N GLN A 75 -0.83 1.60 7.90
CA GLN A 75 -1.62 2.73 7.43
C GLN A 75 -0.67 3.83 6.93
N ASP A 76 -1.04 4.47 5.84
CA ASP A 76 -0.34 5.68 5.40
C ASP A 76 -0.51 6.75 6.49
N LEU A 77 0.59 7.44 6.82
CA LEU A 77 0.49 8.59 7.72
C LEU A 77 -0.38 9.65 7.06
N GLU A 78 -1.32 10.20 7.82
CA GLU A 78 -2.07 11.39 7.39
C GLU A 78 -1.08 12.50 7.02
N GLN A 79 -1.36 13.21 5.94
CA GLN A 79 -0.55 14.36 5.54
C GLN A 79 -0.64 15.41 6.65
N ILE A 80 0.48 15.67 7.33
CA ILE A 80 0.53 16.59 8.47
C ILE A 80 0.09 18.01 8.05
N ASP A 81 0.31 18.37 6.78
CA ASP A 81 -0.14 19.63 6.19
C ASP A 81 -1.66 19.81 6.27
N GLU A 82 -2.43 18.72 6.23
CA GLU A 82 -3.90 18.76 6.29
C GLU A 82 -4.45 18.90 7.72
N ARG A 83 -3.61 18.71 8.75
CA ARG A 83 -3.98 18.89 10.16
C ARG A 83 -3.64 20.26 10.73
N ARG A 84 -3.07 21.17 9.93
CA ARG A 84 -2.77 22.52 10.40
C ARG A 84 -4.06 23.34 10.49
N THR A 85 -4.38 23.81 11.68
CA THR A 85 -5.33 24.90 11.87
C THR A 85 -4.74 26.16 11.22
N GLU A 86 -5.47 26.76 10.29
CA GLU A 86 -5.10 28.05 9.70
C GLU A 86 -4.88 29.09 10.80
N GLY A 87 -3.75 29.80 10.73
CA GLY A 87 -3.43 30.91 11.66
C GLY A 87 -2.40 30.60 12.75
N ARG A 88 -1.88 29.37 12.85
CA ARG A 88 -0.77 29.06 13.78
C ARG A 88 0.58 29.27 13.08
N SER A 89 1.44 30.10 13.67
CA SER A 89 2.76 30.42 13.14
C SER A 89 3.66 29.19 13.08
N GLU A 90 4.53 29.12 12.05
CA GLU A 90 5.48 28.02 11.84
C GLU A 90 6.79 28.21 12.62
N ASP A 91 6.99 29.39 13.20
CA ASP A 91 8.22 29.77 13.88
C ASP A 91 8.17 29.30 15.35
N PRO A 92 9.09 28.42 15.79
CA PRO A 92 9.14 27.96 17.18
C PRO A 92 9.33 29.09 18.19
N ASP A 93 9.97 30.20 17.81
CA ASP A 93 10.16 31.35 18.71
C ASP A 93 8.83 32.06 18.98
N THR A 94 7.91 32.05 18.00
CA THR A 94 6.57 32.64 18.16
C THR A 94 5.60 31.73 18.92
N LEU A 95 5.90 30.43 19.06
CA LEU A 95 5.05 29.50 19.82
C LEU A 95 5.16 29.73 21.33
N GLU A 96 6.36 30.04 21.84
CA GLU A 96 6.57 30.40 23.25
C GLU A 96 5.90 31.74 23.60
N GLU A 97 6.03 32.75 22.73
CA GLU A 97 5.35 34.04 22.91
C GLU A 97 3.82 33.90 22.91
N GLN A 98 3.25 33.10 21.99
CA GLN A 98 1.81 32.86 21.93
C GLN A 98 1.27 32.10 23.16
N LEU A 99 2.06 31.19 23.72
CA LEU A 99 1.70 30.47 24.96
C LEU A 99 1.72 31.40 26.17
N GLN A 100 2.67 32.33 26.23
CA GLN A 100 2.76 33.31 27.32
C GLN A 100 1.64 34.34 27.25
N SER A 101 1.31 34.86 26.06
CA SER A 101 0.24 35.85 25.89
C SER A 101 -1.17 35.29 26.14
N GLY A 102 -1.38 33.98 25.93
CA GLY A 102 -2.67 33.33 26.15
C GLY A 102 -2.96 32.95 27.61
N LEU A 103 -1.96 33.10 28.51
CA LEU A 103 -2.07 32.84 29.95
C LEU A 103 -2.24 34.14 30.77
N GLU A 104 -2.12 35.30 30.13
CA GLU A 104 -2.44 36.60 30.72
C GLU A 104 -3.92 36.93 30.50
N ASP A 105 -4.78 36.30 31.31
CA ASP A 105 -6.07 36.84 31.78
C ASP A 105 -6.56 36.04 33.01
#